data_AF-A0A0B1TNY7-F1
#
_entry.id   AF-A0A0B1TNY7-F1
#
_cell.length_a   1.000
_cell.length_b   1.000
_cell.length_c   1.000
_cell.angle_alpha   90.00
_cell.angle_beta   90.00
_cell.angle_gamma   90.00
#
_symmetry.space_group_name_H-M   'P 1'
#
loop_
_entity.id
_entity.type
_entity.pdbx_description
1 polymer ?
#
loop_
_entity_poly.entity_id
_entity_poly.type
_entity_poly.pdbx_seq_one_letter_code
_entity_poly.pdbx_strand_id
1 'polypeptide(L)'
;MNVLSRCFLQFHAQAQAAAQQRAAIQHQQQSTPPERKRSYPCTFQFCVICQKDVHSSKLPCHIRQCHVAKPMFQCPACDFTSTYSKNNVKSHMVSLHGLAGDPISYMDKYAAQVDEFMKMCFPNGVFFKSFFI
;
A
#
# COMPACT_ATOMS: atom_id res chain seq x y z
N MET A 1 70.17 -11.05 25.31
CA MET A 1 70.59 -10.37 24.07
C MET A 1 70.29 -11.33 22.93
N ASN A 2 69.52 -11.07 21.87
CA ASN A 2 68.94 -9.84 21.35
C ASN A 2 67.64 -10.16 20.57
N VAL A 3 66.77 -9.17 20.43
CA VAL A 3 65.30 -9.24 20.38
C VAL A 3 64.71 -9.54 18.97
N LEU A 4 65.46 -10.19 18.07
CA LEU A 4 65.08 -10.35 16.64
C LEU A 4 64.65 -11.76 16.21
N SER A 5 64.54 -12.72 17.14
CA SER A 5 64.14 -14.11 16.84
C SER A 5 62.78 -14.53 17.44
N ARG A 6 61.97 -13.54 17.84
CA ARG A 6 60.62 -13.74 18.37
C ARG A 6 59.50 -13.21 17.46
N CYS A 7 59.84 -12.47 16.40
CA CYS A 7 58.82 -11.87 15.52
C CYS A 7 58.36 -12.80 14.37
N PHE A 8 59.15 -13.80 13.97
CA PHE A 8 58.80 -14.68 12.85
C PHE A 8 58.00 -15.94 13.23
N LEU A 9 57.90 -16.27 14.51
CA LEU A 9 57.12 -17.42 15.01
C LEU A 9 55.73 -17.04 15.53
N GLN A 10 55.39 -15.74 15.58
CA GLN A 10 54.09 -15.26 16.08
C GLN A 10 53.04 -15.07 14.97
N PHE A 11 53.43 -14.95 13.69
CA PHE A 11 52.48 -14.61 12.60
C PHE A 11 51.97 -15.78 11.75
N HIS A 12 52.52 -16.99 11.87
CA HIS A 12 51.95 -18.18 11.20
C HIS A 12 51.07 -19.05 12.10
N ALA A 13 51.08 -18.83 13.42
CA ALA A 13 50.27 -19.59 14.38
C ALA A 13 48.82 -19.08 14.54
N GLN A 14 48.39 -18.08 13.75
CA GLN A 14 47.04 -17.52 13.82
C GLN A 14 46.20 -17.71 12.53
N ALA A 15 46.70 -18.46 11.53
CA ALA A 15 46.02 -18.60 10.24
C ALA A 15 45.33 -19.96 10.00
N GLN A 16 45.24 -20.85 11.00
CA GLN A 16 44.74 -22.22 10.78
C GLN A 16 43.79 -22.76 11.86
N ALA A 17 42.96 -21.90 12.47
CA ALA A 17 42.00 -22.31 13.51
C ALA A 17 40.52 -22.04 13.18
N ALA A 18 40.14 -21.84 11.91
CA ALA A 18 38.76 -21.49 11.55
C ALA A 18 38.17 -22.27 10.36
N ALA A 19 38.71 -23.45 10.02
CA ALA A 19 38.31 -24.15 8.79
C ALA A 19 37.85 -25.62 8.95
N GLN A 20 37.74 -26.15 10.17
CA GLN A 20 37.34 -27.55 10.37
C GLN A 20 36.35 -27.66 11.51
N GLN A 21 35.07 -27.83 11.14
CA GLN A 21 34.01 -28.61 11.81
C GLN A 21 32.62 -27.97 11.58
N ARG A 22 32.06 -28.17 10.38
CA ARG A 22 30.61 -28.05 10.13
C ARG A 22 30.16 -29.19 9.22
N ALA A 23 30.20 -30.39 9.78
CA ALA A 23 29.46 -31.54 9.27
C ALA A 23 28.73 -32.18 10.45
N ALA A 24 27.50 -32.62 10.18
CA ALA A 24 26.52 -33.25 11.07
C ALA A 24 25.62 -32.29 11.88
N ILE A 25 24.36 -32.68 11.99
CA ILE A 25 23.21 -31.98 12.60
C ILE A 25 22.43 -31.06 11.63
N GLN A 26 21.98 -31.62 10.51
CA GLN A 26 20.84 -31.08 9.73
C GLN A 26 19.72 -32.13 9.66
N HIS A 27 19.41 -32.75 10.79
CA HIS A 27 18.12 -33.37 11.01
C HIS A 27 17.65 -32.88 12.37
N GLN A 28 16.60 -32.07 12.37
CA GLN A 28 15.43 -32.15 13.26
C GLN A 28 14.81 -30.76 13.54
N GLN A 29 13.62 -30.56 12.95
CA GLN A 29 12.49 -29.79 13.47
C GLN A 29 12.58 -28.25 13.57
N GLN A 30 11.91 -27.56 12.63
CA GLN A 30 10.82 -26.67 13.03
C GLN A 30 9.82 -26.46 11.88
N SER A 31 8.69 -27.16 11.99
CA SER A 31 7.45 -26.87 11.30
C SER A 31 7.04 -25.42 11.59
N THR A 32 7.07 -24.58 10.57
CA THR A 32 6.46 -23.24 10.63
C THR A 32 4.94 -23.40 10.77
N PRO A 33 4.27 -22.65 11.67
CA PRO A 33 2.82 -22.63 11.70
C PRO A 33 2.33 -22.09 10.35
N PRO A 34 1.24 -22.62 9.78
CA PRO A 34 0.74 -22.12 8.51
C PRO A 34 0.38 -20.65 8.69
N GLU A 35 1.15 -19.78 8.03
CA GLU A 35 0.72 -18.42 7.79
C GLU A 35 -0.62 -18.51 7.07
N ARG A 36 -1.71 -18.28 7.82
CA ARG A 36 -3.00 -17.95 7.23
C ARG A 36 -2.82 -16.58 6.59
N LYS A 37 -2.17 -16.54 5.43
CA LYS A 37 -2.35 -15.46 4.47
C LYS A 37 -3.85 -15.35 4.33
N ARG A 38 -4.43 -14.29 4.91
CA ARG A 38 -5.80 -13.90 4.61
C ARG A 38 -5.76 -13.53 3.13
N SER A 39 -5.89 -14.55 2.27
CA SER A 39 -6.00 -14.38 0.83
C SER A 39 -7.36 -13.73 0.65
N TYR A 40 -7.37 -12.40 0.66
CA TYR A 40 -8.51 -11.67 0.15
C TYR A 40 -8.54 -12.04 -1.33
N PRO A 41 -9.57 -12.79 -1.78
CA PRO A 41 -9.64 -13.08 -3.19
C PRO A 41 -9.68 -11.72 -3.90
N CYS A 42 -8.70 -11.53 -4.78
CA CYS A 42 -8.61 -10.38 -5.67
C CYS A 42 -9.80 -10.49 -6.63
N THR A 43 -10.97 -10.07 -6.17
CA THR A 43 -12.22 -10.21 -6.93
C THR A 43 -12.55 -8.91 -7.62
N PHE A 44 -12.96 -9.05 -8.87
CA PHE A 44 -13.65 -8.01 -9.61
C PHE A 44 -15.13 -8.08 -9.24
N GLN A 45 -15.78 -6.92 -9.21
CA GLN A 45 -17.23 -6.81 -9.08
C GLN A 45 -17.76 -6.11 -10.32
N PHE A 46 -18.81 -6.67 -10.88
CA PHE A 46 -19.48 -6.13 -12.05
C PHE A 46 -20.42 -5.00 -11.64
N CYS A 47 -20.19 -3.80 -12.18
CA CYS A 47 -21.11 -2.68 -12.01
C CYS A 47 -22.29 -2.83 -12.97
N VAL A 48 -23.49 -3.03 -12.43
CA VAL A 48 -24.70 -3.26 -13.24
C VAL A 48 -25.16 -2.02 -14.01
N ILE A 49 -24.77 -0.82 -13.57
CA ILE A 49 -25.19 0.44 -14.20
C ILE A 49 -24.35 0.75 -15.45
N CYS A 50 -23.02 0.67 -15.36
CA CYS A 50 -22.12 0.98 -16.47
C CYS A 50 -21.52 -0.25 -17.16
N GLN A 51 -21.89 -1.45 -16.72
CA GLN A 51 -21.48 -2.74 -17.28
C GLN A 51 -19.95 -2.90 -17.38
N LYS A 52 -19.24 -2.61 -16.28
CA LYS A 52 -17.78 -2.75 -16.18
C LYS A 52 -17.39 -3.61 -14.99
N ASP A 53 -16.38 -4.46 -15.18
CA ASP A 53 -15.69 -5.13 -14.08
C ASP A 53 -14.73 -4.17 -13.38
N VAL A 54 -14.89 -4.06 -12.07
CA VAL A 54 -14.12 -3.14 -11.24
C VAL A 54 -13.45 -3.92 -10.14
N HIS A 55 -12.14 -3.74 -9.99
CA HIS A 55 -11.39 -4.36 -8.92
C HIS A 55 -11.94 -3.92 -7.55
N SER A 56 -12.09 -4.83 -6.59
CA SER A 56 -12.73 -4.55 -5.30
C SER A 56 -12.12 -3.35 -4.53
N SER A 57 -10.81 -3.13 -4.62
CA SER A 57 -10.16 -1.96 -3.99
C SER A 57 -10.41 -0.62 -4.71
N LYS A 58 -11.02 -0.65 -5.89
CA LYS A 58 -11.27 0.52 -6.74
C LYS A 58 -12.75 0.89 -6.83
N LEU A 59 -13.66 0.15 -6.18
CA LEU A 59 -15.09 0.43 -6.20
C LEU A 59 -15.43 1.86 -5.75
N PRO A 60 -14.89 2.39 -4.63
CA PRO A 60 -15.23 3.76 -4.21
C PRO A 60 -14.77 4.79 -5.24
N CYS A 61 -13.60 4.58 -5.86
CA CYS A 61 -13.09 5.45 -6.92
C CYS A 61 -13.98 5.40 -8.16
N HIS A 62 -14.37 4.20 -8.57
CA HIS A 62 -15.27 3.97 -9.70
C HIS A 62 -16.61 4.69 -9.51
N ILE A 63 -17.26 4.55 -8.35
CA ILE A 63 -18.51 5.25 -8.05
C ILE A 63 -18.36 6.76 -8.19
N ARG A 64 -17.30 7.34 -7.58
CA ARG A 64 -17.09 8.78 -7.63
C ARG A 64 -16.81 9.30 -9.04
N GLN A 65 -16.03 8.57 -9.82
CA GLN A 65 -15.64 8.97 -11.17
C GLN A 65 -16.75 8.77 -12.20
N CYS A 66 -17.45 7.63 -12.16
CA CYS A 66 -18.37 7.21 -13.21
C CYS A 66 -19.83 7.57 -12.93
N HIS A 67 -20.24 7.63 -11.66
CA HIS A 67 -21.64 7.78 -11.29
C HIS A 67 -21.95 9.09 -10.59
N VAL A 68 -21.09 9.52 -9.67
CA VAL A 68 -21.28 10.83 -9.01
C VAL A 68 -20.75 11.95 -9.90
N ALA A 69 -19.55 11.79 -10.47
CA ALA A 69 -18.92 12.73 -11.41
C ALA A 69 -18.85 14.20 -10.92
N LYS A 70 -18.82 14.41 -9.60
CA LYS A 70 -18.67 15.72 -8.96
C LYS A 70 -17.26 15.91 -8.39
N PRO A 71 -16.76 17.15 -8.26
CA PRO A 71 -15.48 17.40 -7.64
C PRO A 71 -15.51 16.99 -6.17
N MET A 72 -14.51 16.24 -5.75
CA MET A 72 -14.36 15.72 -4.38
C MET A 72 -13.30 16.47 -3.59
N PHE A 73 -12.29 16.97 -4.30
CA PHE A 73 -11.23 17.80 -3.76
C PHE A 73 -11.03 19.01 -4.66
N GLN A 74 -10.86 20.19 -4.08
CA GLN A 74 -10.65 21.44 -4.81
C GLN A 74 -9.47 22.22 -4.23
N CYS A 75 -8.69 22.83 -5.13
CA CYS A 75 -7.64 23.76 -4.73
C CYS A 75 -8.26 25.02 -4.10
N PRO A 76 -7.77 25.49 -2.94
CA PRO A 76 -8.28 26.73 -2.36
C PRO A 76 -7.83 28.00 -3.11
N ALA A 77 -6.86 27.90 -4.02
CA ALA A 77 -6.28 29.02 -4.74
C ALA A 77 -6.72 29.16 -6.20
N CYS A 78 -7.37 28.14 -6.77
CA CYS A 78 -7.88 28.17 -8.14
C CYS A 78 -8.99 27.13 -8.36
N ASP A 79 -9.55 27.09 -9.56
CA ASP A 79 -10.65 26.19 -9.92
C ASP A 79 -10.22 24.74 -10.23
N PHE A 80 -8.95 24.37 -9.96
CA PHE A 80 -8.50 23.00 -10.14
C PHE A 80 -9.18 22.05 -9.15
N THR A 81 -9.75 20.96 -9.68
CA THR A 81 -10.48 19.96 -8.89
C THR A 81 -10.08 18.54 -9.26
N SER A 82 -10.32 17.60 -8.34
CA SER A 82 -10.27 16.16 -8.60
C SER A 82 -11.54 15.48 -8.12
N THR A 83 -12.07 14.57 -8.92
CA THR A 83 -13.25 13.76 -8.59
C THR A 83 -12.95 12.57 -7.67
N TYR A 84 -11.68 12.30 -7.34
CA TYR A 84 -11.35 11.11 -6.53
C TYR A 84 -10.05 11.13 -5.74
N SER A 85 -9.06 11.96 -6.11
CA SER A 85 -7.70 11.91 -5.56
C SER A 85 -7.34 13.20 -4.82
N LYS A 86 -7.23 13.12 -3.49
CA LYS A 86 -6.71 14.23 -2.64
C LYS A 86 -5.28 14.58 -3.03
N ASN A 87 -4.45 13.58 -3.32
CA ASN A 87 -3.03 13.74 -3.63
C ASN A 87 -2.81 14.50 -4.95
N ASN A 88 -3.70 14.33 -5.94
CA ASN A 88 -3.58 15.08 -7.19
C ASN A 88 -3.70 16.59 -6.95
N VAL A 89 -4.65 16.99 -6.09
CA VAL A 89 -4.83 18.41 -5.74
C VAL A 89 -3.71 18.91 -4.85
N LYS A 90 -3.20 18.09 -3.90
CA LYS A 90 -2.01 18.45 -3.11
C LYS A 90 -0.78 18.71 -3.97
N SER A 91 -0.47 17.80 -4.89
CA SER A 91 0.67 17.97 -5.80
C SER A 91 0.52 19.23 -6.65
N HIS A 92 -0.70 19.49 -7.15
CA HIS A 92 -1.04 20.73 -7.85
C HIS A 92 -0.82 21.98 -6.98
N MET A 93 -1.28 21.98 -5.72
CA MET A 93 -1.12 23.09 -4.78
C MET A 93 0.35 23.42 -4.54
N VAL A 94 1.18 22.39 -4.36
CA VAL A 94 2.62 22.56 -4.14
C VAL A 94 3.32 23.04 -5.41
N SER A 95 3.05 22.43 -6.57
CA SER A 95 3.79 22.72 -7.80
C SER A 95 3.42 24.05 -8.46
N LEU A 96 2.14 24.45 -8.40
CA LEU A 96 1.65 25.65 -9.09
C LEU A 96 1.44 26.85 -8.17
N HIS A 97 1.24 26.62 -6.86
CA HIS A 97 0.96 27.69 -5.92
C HIS A 97 1.95 27.77 -4.75
N GLY A 98 2.86 26.79 -4.60
CA GLY A 98 3.75 26.72 -3.44
C GLY A 98 2.99 26.59 -2.11
N LEU A 99 1.73 26.16 -2.15
CA LEU A 99 0.87 26.07 -0.97
C LEU A 99 1.07 24.74 -0.26
N ALA A 100 1.38 24.81 1.03
CA ALA A 100 1.32 23.68 1.94
C ALA A 100 -0.07 23.61 2.57
N GLY A 101 -0.67 22.41 2.63
CA GLY A 101 -1.95 22.21 3.29
C GLY A 101 -2.78 21.10 2.67
N ASP A 102 -4.07 21.11 3.02
CA ASP A 102 -5.07 20.20 2.49
C ASP A 102 -6.01 20.93 1.53
N PRO A 103 -6.42 20.28 0.42
CA PRO A 103 -7.45 20.82 -0.46
C PRO A 103 -8.81 20.85 0.23
N ILE A 104 -9.71 21.69 -0.27
CA ILE A 104 -11.11 21.72 0.16
C ILE A 104 -11.74 20.37 -0.19
N SER A 105 -12.34 19.70 0.80
CA SER A 105 -12.98 18.38 0.64
C SER A 105 -14.49 18.52 0.57
N TYR A 106 -15.10 17.87 -0.42
CA TYR A 106 -16.55 17.73 -0.56
C TYR A 106 -17.03 16.29 -0.33
N MET A 107 -16.18 15.43 0.21
CA MET A 107 -16.50 14.01 0.44
C MET A 107 -17.78 13.83 1.26
N ASP A 108 -17.91 14.56 2.37
CA ASP A 108 -19.07 14.44 3.27
C ASP A 108 -20.37 14.89 2.62
N LYS A 109 -20.29 15.92 1.76
CA LYS A 109 -21.45 16.44 1.01
C LYS A 109 -22.05 15.40 0.07
N TYR A 110 -21.22 14.53 -0.49
CA TYR A 110 -21.63 13.52 -1.47
C TYR A 110 -21.65 12.10 -0.91
N ALA A 111 -21.37 11.92 0.38
CA ALA A 111 -21.26 10.60 1.02
C ALA A 111 -22.52 9.75 0.80
N ALA A 112 -23.70 10.30 1.10
CA ALA A 112 -24.98 9.60 0.92
C ALA A 112 -25.21 9.18 -0.55
N GLN A 113 -24.85 10.04 -1.50
CA GLN A 113 -24.99 9.75 -2.93
C GLN A 113 -24.03 8.63 -3.37
N VAL A 114 -22.80 8.63 -2.86
CA VAL A 114 -21.82 7.56 -3.12
C VAL A 114 -22.31 6.23 -2.56
N ASP A 115 -22.88 6.23 -1.36
CA ASP A 115 -23.39 5.03 -0.71
C ASP A 115 -24.61 4.44 -1.44
N GLU A 116 -25.50 5.29 -1.95
CA GLU A 116 -26.63 4.88 -2.77
C GLU A 116 -26.15 4.20 -4.07
N PHE A 117 -25.21 4.83 -4.79
CA PHE A 117 -24.62 4.20 -5.97
C PHE A 117 -23.86 2.91 -5.64
N MET A 118 -23.18 2.82 -4.50
CA MET A 118 -22.52 1.57 -4.10
C MET A 118 -23.53 0.42 -4.00
N LYS A 119 -24.72 0.67 -3.41
CA LYS A 119 -25.81 -0.31 -3.30
C LYS A 119 -26.41 -0.68 -4.66
N MET A 120 -26.61 0.32 -5.51
CA MET A 120 -27.23 0.12 -6.83
C MET A 120 -26.28 -0.56 -7.82
N CYS A 121 -25.01 -0.20 -7.83
CA CYS A 121 -24.01 -0.75 -8.76
C CYS A 121 -23.64 -2.20 -8.42
N PHE A 122 -23.58 -2.54 -7.12
CA PHE A 122 -23.08 -3.82 -6.63
C PHE A 122 -24.07 -4.47 -5.66
N PRO A 123 -25.29 -4.85 -6.11
CA PRO A 123 -26.34 -5.37 -5.23
C PRO A 123 -25.98 -6.71 -4.56
N ASN A 124 -25.10 -7.48 -5.20
CA ASN A 124 -24.58 -8.76 -4.68
C ASN A 124 -23.17 -8.64 -4.08
N GLY A 125 -22.61 -7.43 -4.01
CA GLY A 125 -21.28 -7.21 -3.45
C GLY A 125 -21.28 -7.50 -1.95
N VAL A 126 -20.33 -8.33 -1.49
CA VAL A 126 -20.07 -8.50 -0.05
C VAL A 126 -19.73 -7.13 0.53
N PHE A 127 -20.68 -6.54 1.25
CA PHE A 127 -20.55 -5.22 1.87
C PHE A 127 -19.40 -5.22 2.86
N PHE A 128 -18.19 -4.90 2.40
CA PHE A 128 -17.06 -4.58 3.26
C PHE A 128 -17.32 -3.21 3.87
N LYS A 129 -18.10 -3.20 4.97
CA LYS A 129 -18.26 -2.07 5.88
C LYS A 129 -16.91 -1.73 6.51
N SER A 130 -16.00 -1.06 5.81
CA SER A 130 -14.76 -0.52 6.38
C SER A 130 -14.07 0.57 5.55
N PHE A 131 -14.71 1.16 4.54
CA PHE A 131 -14.02 2.15 3.67
C PHE A 131 -14.40 3.63 3.93
N PHE A 132 -15.09 3.93 5.03
CA PHE A 132 -15.29 5.29 5.52
C PHE A 132 -14.35 5.56 6.70
N ILE A 133 -13.07 5.77 6.39
CA ILE A 133 -12.09 6.56 7.17
C ILE A 133 -11.23 7.32 6.16
#